data_AF-A0A832IFU2-F1
#
_entry.id   AF-A0A832IFU2-F1
#
_cell.length_a   1.000
_cell.length_b   1.000
_cell.length_c   1.000
_cell.angle_alpha   90.00
_cell.angle_beta   90.00
_cell.angle_gamma   90.00
#
_symmetry.space_group_name_H-M   'P 1'
#
loop_
_entity.id
_entity.type
_entity.pdbx_description
1 polymer ?
#
loop_
_entity_poly.entity_id
_entity_poly.type
_entity_poly.pdbx_seq_one_letter_code
_entity_poly.pdbx_strand_id
1 'polypeptide(L)'
;MNYKKHKTALQKNEYSIVPGIYSDTEIGQILSYIENAGTDGNSFLKAKGLFAIRQLMNVIPKLREILFNQQLTELLSFLFGT
;
A
#
# COMPACT_ATOMS: atom_id res chain seq x y z
N MET A 1 0.80 -5.72 -17.11
CA MET A 1 -0.66 -5.99 -17.00
C MET A 1 -1.46 -5.06 -17.92
N ASN A 2 -2.67 -5.42 -18.34
CA ASN A 2 -3.57 -4.48 -19.04
C ASN A 2 -4.52 -3.81 -18.03
N TYR A 3 -4.28 -2.52 -17.75
CA TYR A 3 -5.02 -1.76 -16.75
C TYR A 3 -6.25 -1.01 -17.29
N LYS A 4 -6.62 -1.17 -18.57
CA LYS A 4 -7.75 -0.45 -19.18
C LYS A 4 -9.07 -0.64 -18.42
N LYS A 5 -9.39 -1.88 -18.04
CA LYS A 5 -10.61 -2.19 -17.27
C LYS A 5 -10.64 -1.47 -15.92
N HIS A 6 -9.47 -1.33 -15.29
CA HIS A 6 -9.34 -0.68 -13.99
C HIS A 6 -9.45 0.84 -14.12
N LYS A 7 -8.92 1.42 -15.20
CA LYS A 7 -9.11 2.84 -15.53
C LYS A 7 -10.58 3.18 -15.75
N THR A 8 -11.29 2.38 -16.54
CA THR A 8 -12.74 2.57 -16.76
C THR A 8 -13.54 2.40 -15.46
N ALA A 9 -13.22 1.39 -14.65
CA ALA A 9 -13.87 1.19 -13.35
C ALA A 9 -13.62 2.38 -12.41
N LEU A 10 -12.39 2.89 -12.33
CA LEU A 10 -12.05 4.06 -11.52
C LEU A 10 -12.84 5.29 -11.96
N GLN A 11 -13.00 5.52 -13.26
CA GLN A 11 -13.77 6.65 -13.80
C GLN A 11 -15.28 6.54 -13.54
N LYS A 12 -15.83 5.32 -13.51
CA LYS A 12 -17.27 5.10 -13.34
C LYS A 12 -17.69 4.94 -11.87
N ASN A 13 -16.86 4.26 -11.09
CA ASN A 13 -17.18 3.83 -9.73
C ASN A 13 -16.36 4.58 -8.67
N GLU A 14 -15.44 5.44 -9.07
CA GLU A 14 -14.51 6.17 -8.18
C GLU A 14 -13.50 5.26 -7.45
N TYR A 15 -13.53 3.95 -7.71
CA TYR A 15 -12.55 2.97 -7.23
C TYR A 15 -12.39 1.80 -8.21
N SER A 16 -11.29 1.06 -8.06
CA SER A 16 -11.08 -0.23 -8.73
C SER A 16 -10.29 -1.18 -7.84
N ILE A 17 -10.59 -2.47 -7.92
CA ILE A 17 -9.84 -3.53 -7.22
C ILE A 17 -8.89 -4.18 -8.24
N VAL A 18 -7.58 -4.10 -7.97
CA VAL A 18 -6.53 -4.67 -8.82
C VAL A 18 -5.83 -5.79 -8.05
N PRO A 19 -6.12 -7.07 -8.35
CA PRO A 19 -5.44 -8.18 -7.70
C PRO A 19 -4.01 -8.34 -8.23
N GLY A 20 -3.13 -8.93 -7.41
CA GLY A 20 -1.79 -9.36 -7.84
C GLY A 20 -0.74 -8.24 -7.94
N ILE A 21 -1.00 -7.05 -7.39
CA ILE A 21 0.02 -5.99 -7.30
C ILE A 21 1.18 -6.41 -6.39
N TYR A 22 0.89 -7.19 -5.36
CA TYR A 22 1.89 -7.79 -4.48
C TYR A 22 1.76 -9.32 -4.52
N SER A 23 2.89 -9.99 -4.52
CA SER A 23 3.02 -11.43 -4.33
C SER A 23 2.93 -11.80 -2.85
N ASP A 24 2.69 -13.09 -2.55
CA ASP A 24 2.65 -13.59 -1.17
C ASP A 24 3.95 -13.31 -0.40
N THR A 25 5.09 -13.35 -1.09
CA THR A 25 6.40 -13.00 -0.52
C THR A 25 6.47 -11.53 -0.11
N GLU A 26 6.04 -10.62 -0.99
CA GLU A 26 6.02 -9.17 -0.69
C GLU A 26 5.04 -8.86 0.44
N ILE A 27 3.87 -9.53 0.46
CA ILE A 27 2.90 -9.42 1.55
C ILE A 27 3.53 -9.88 2.87
N GLY A 28 4.23 -11.02 2.89
CA GLY A 28 4.92 -11.52 4.07
C GLY A 28 6.00 -10.54 4.58
N GLN A 29 6.73 -9.89 3.67
CA GLN A 29 7.71 -8.86 4.03
C GLN A 29 7.05 -7.60 4.61
N ILE A 30 5.96 -7.14 4.01
CA ILE A 30 5.18 -5.99 4.53
C ILE A 30 4.69 -6.29 5.95
N LEU A 31 4.13 -7.48 6.18
CA LEU A 31 3.68 -7.92 7.50
C LEU A 31 4.83 -7.94 8.50
N SER A 32 5.95 -8.56 8.14
CA SER A 32 7.14 -8.62 8.99
C SER A 32 7.65 -7.22 9.37
N TYR A 33 7.68 -6.27 8.44
CA TYR A 33 8.09 -4.90 8.76
C TYR A 33 7.12 -4.17 9.69
N ILE A 34 5.81 -4.42 9.57
CA ILE A 34 4.79 -3.83 10.44
C ILE A 34 4.84 -4.44 11.84
N GLU A 35 4.96 -5.77 11.95
CA GLU A 35 5.01 -6.48 13.24
C GLU A 35 6.27 -6.17 14.05
N ASN A 36 7.39 -5.98 13.36
CA ASN A 36 8.67 -5.62 13.99
C ASN A 36 8.83 -4.11 14.21
N ALA A 37 7.90 -3.28 13.71
CA ALA A 37 7.87 -1.88 14.06
C ALA A 37 7.37 -1.73 15.50
N GLY A 38 8.25 -1.31 16.40
CA GLY A 38 7.89 -1.08 17.80
C GLY A 38 6.66 -0.17 17.89
N THR A 39 5.68 -0.54 18.72
CA THR A 39 4.38 0.15 18.77
C THR A 39 4.35 1.36 19.71
N ASP A 40 5.52 1.83 20.10
CA ASP A 40 5.69 2.85 21.13
C ASP A 40 5.79 4.23 20.50
N GLY A 41 4.95 5.16 20.99
CA GLY A 41 4.98 6.56 20.60
C GLY A 41 3.69 7.06 19.95
N ASN A 42 3.63 8.38 19.79
CA ASN A 42 2.41 9.10 19.38
C ASN A 42 1.95 8.77 17.95
N SER A 43 2.76 8.10 17.14
CA SER A 43 2.37 7.71 15.79
C SER A 43 1.40 6.53 15.76
N PHE A 44 1.34 5.73 16.83
CA PHE A 44 0.46 4.58 16.94
C PHE A 44 -0.85 4.98 17.62
N LEU A 45 -1.93 5.00 16.85
CA LEU A 45 -3.27 5.23 17.37
C LEU A 45 -3.93 3.87 17.63
N LYS A 46 -4.31 3.63 18.88
CA LYS A 46 -5.12 2.49 19.31
C LYS A 46 -6.42 3.05 19.90
N ALA A 47 -7.53 3.01 19.15
CA ALA A 47 -8.82 3.51 19.61
C ALA A 47 -9.96 2.60 19.15
N LYS A 48 -10.83 2.17 20.09
CA LYS A 48 -12.11 1.46 19.83
C LYS A 48 -12.09 0.50 18.63
N GLY A 49 -11.18 -0.47 18.63
CA GLY A 49 -11.10 -1.52 17.59
C GLY A 49 -10.37 -1.12 16.30
N LEU A 50 -9.86 0.10 16.21
CA LEU A 50 -9.02 0.58 15.11
C LEU A 50 -7.58 0.75 15.58
N PHE A 51 -6.68 0.18 14.81
CA PHE A 51 -5.24 0.42 14.90
C PHE A 51 -4.79 1.21 13.68
N ALA A 52 -4.02 2.27 13.88
CA ALA A 52 -3.43 3.04 12.80
C ALA A 52 -2.00 3.46 13.14
N ILE A 53 -1.14 3.48 12.12
CA ILE A 53 0.23 4.01 12.20
C ILE A 53 0.27 5.29 11.36
N ARG A 54 0.32 6.45 12.00
CA ARG A 54 0.42 7.75 11.32
C ARG A 54 1.82 7.92 10.72
N GLN A 55 1.88 8.54 9.54
CA GLN A 55 3.13 8.76 8.81
C GLN A 55 3.93 7.45 8.62
N LEU A 56 3.25 6.39 8.18
CA LEU A 56 3.79 5.02 8.11
C LEU A 56 5.22 4.94 7.53
N MET A 57 5.50 5.67 6.45
CA MET A 57 6.83 5.68 5.81
C MET A 57 7.93 6.36 6.64
N ASN A 58 7.58 7.28 7.55
CA ASN A 58 8.54 7.88 8.48
C ASN A 58 8.82 6.95 9.66
N VAL A 59 7.80 6.20 10.09
CA VAL A 59 7.89 5.23 11.20
C VAL A 59 8.61 3.95 10.75
N ILE A 60 8.35 3.49 9.53
CA ILE A 60 8.90 2.26 8.96
C ILE A 60 9.47 2.57 7.57
N PRO A 61 10.63 3.23 7.47
CA PRO A 61 11.21 3.63 6.18
C PRO A 61 11.43 2.47 5.20
N LYS A 62 11.73 1.28 5.73
CA LYS A 62 11.92 0.04 4.95
C LYS A 62 10.67 -0.39 4.16
N LEU A 63 9.47 0.05 4.57
CA LEU A 63 8.24 -0.24 3.81
C LEU A 63 8.21 0.47 2.46
N ARG A 64 8.97 1.56 2.29
CA ARG A 64 8.89 2.37 1.07
C ARG A 64 9.22 1.58 -0.19
N GLU A 65 10.30 0.81 -0.17
CA GLU A 65 10.76 0.05 -1.35
C GLU A 65 9.79 -1.07 -1.73
N ILE A 66 9.23 -1.76 -0.72
CA ILE A 66 8.31 -2.88 -0.95
C ILE A 66 6.90 -2.42 -1.33
N LEU A 67 6.42 -1.29 -0.78
CA LEU A 67 5.12 -0.72 -1.15
C LEU A 67 5.15 -0.11 -2.55
N PHE A 68 6.18 0.69 -2.88
CA PHE A 68 6.35 1.26 -4.21
C PHE A 68 7.08 0.31 -5.16
N ASN A 69 6.61 -0.94 -5.21
CA ASN A 69 7.15 -1.92 -6.15
C ASN A 69 6.88 -1.52 -7.61
N GLN A 70 7.51 -2.25 -8.53
CA GLN A 70 7.38 -1.98 -9.96
C GLN A 70 5.91 -2.05 -10.43
N GLN A 71 5.12 -3.01 -9.94
CA GLN A 71 3.75 -3.18 -10.40
C GLN A 71 2.84 -2.03 -9.99
N LEU A 72 2.95 -1.55 -8.74
CA LEU A 72 2.20 -0.39 -8.27
C LEU A 72 2.63 0.87 -9.00
N THR A 73 3.93 1.10 -9.16
CA THR A 73 4.44 2.29 -9.83
C THR A 73 4.01 2.33 -11.31
N GLU A 74 4.12 1.23 -12.04
CA GLU A 74 3.59 1.12 -13.41
C GLU A 74 2.07 1.35 -13.49
N LEU A 75 1.30 0.84 -12.52
CA LEU A 75 -0.15 1.08 -12.44
C LEU A 75 -0.45 2.57 -12.25
N LEU A 76 0.25 3.22 -11.30
CA LEU A 76 0.08 4.64 -11.03
C LEU A 76 0.46 5.50 -12.25
N SER A 77 1.59 5.21 -12.90
CA SER A 77 2.00 5.86 -14.14
C SER A 77 0.97 5.69 -15.25
N PHE A 78 0.40 4.49 -15.41
CA PHE A 78 -0.64 4.25 -16.42
C PHE A 78 -1.94 5.03 -16.15
N LEU A 79 -2.35 5.10 -14.88
CA LEU A 79 -3.60 5.76 -14.50
C LEU A 79 -3.48 7.29 -14.52
N PHE A 80 -2.37 7.83 -14.03
CA PHE A 80 -2.22 9.26 -13.71
C PHE A 80 -1.13 9.97 -14.51
N GLY A 81 -0.30 9.26 -15.28
CA GLY A 81 0.72 9.87 -16.16
C GLY A 81 1.94 10.43 -15.43
N THR A 82 2.22 9.94 -14.23
CA THR A 82 3.41 10.31 -13.42
C THR A 82 4.60 9.41 -13.70
#